data_AF-A0A061J5X0-F1
#
_entry.id   AF-A0A061J5X0-F1
#
_cell.length_a   1.000
_cell.length_b   1.000
_cell.length_c   1.000
_cell.angle_alpha   90.00
_cell.angle_beta   90.00
_cell.angle_gamma   90.00
#
_symmetry.space_group_name_H-M   'P 1'
#
loop_
_entity.id
_entity.type
_entity.pdbx_description
1 polymer ?
#
loop_
_entity_poly.entity_id
_entity_poly.type
_entity_poly.pdbx_seq_one_letter_code
_entity_poly.pdbx_strand_id
1 'polypeptide(L)'
;MFTRFGRVTIPKSVSVQRRFFNIHEYQSKAILKEGGCKTEFGIACCNLAEVEAALGRIKTEKKVIKSQILAGGRGMGTFVDGYKGGVHVCKDAAEAVDCAKHMLNNTLVTKQTGPKGQTVSVLYVTEAITGIKRELYLALLLDRKTASPMFIGSAEGGMGIEELAQKSPEKIKRMRINVQEGINDENCLAFAKELGFTGRAAENAAEQLKALYNVGKSKDCTQVEINPLVELENGDVMCIDAKLSFDDNAEFRQKDIFELADKTQIDAKEVLAKKYDLNYIALDGNVGCLVNGAGLAMATMDLISMHGGKPANFLDVGGSASKDQIVAAFEIITGDPSVKSILVNIFGGIMRCDVIAEGIVAASHQMKGRMVPVVVRLSGSKEDEGKRILKESGLELHPAHNFEEAAQLACKFASEAA
;
A
#
# COMPACT_ATOMS: atom_id res chain seq x y z
N MET A 1 27.61 40.02 15.01
CA MET A 1 28.31 39.22 13.97
C MET A 1 28.55 37.85 14.57
N PHE A 2 28.28 36.75 13.85
CA PHE A 2 28.29 35.32 14.24
C PHE A 2 26.92 34.63 14.31
N THR A 3 26.25 34.56 13.17
CA THR A 3 25.42 33.41 12.78
C THR A 3 26.24 32.57 11.81
N ARG A 4 26.81 31.45 12.30
CA ARG A 4 27.50 30.48 11.44
C ARG A 4 27.08 29.07 11.87
N PHE A 5 26.56 28.33 10.87
CA PHE A 5 26.18 26.90 10.88
C PHE A 5 24.83 26.54 11.49
N GLY A 6 23.77 26.94 10.80
CA GLY A 6 22.49 26.23 10.80
C GLY A 6 22.15 25.77 9.38
N ARG A 7 22.90 24.82 8.81
CA ARG A 7 22.40 24.08 7.65
C ARG A 7 21.49 22.98 8.20
N VAL A 8 20.22 23.32 8.34
CA VAL A 8 19.15 22.34 8.51
C VAL A 8 18.97 21.67 7.15
N THR A 9 19.77 20.65 6.87
CA THR A 9 19.39 19.64 5.88
C THR A 9 18.29 18.82 6.53
N ILE A 10 17.03 19.21 6.33
CA ILE A 10 15.93 18.27 6.48
C ILE A 10 16.10 17.30 5.31
N PRO A 11 16.52 16.04 5.51
CA PRO A 11 16.30 15.04 4.48
C PRO A 11 14.80 15.10 4.18
N LYS A 12 14.43 15.31 2.91
CA LYS A 12 13.06 15.05 2.49
C LYS A 12 12.85 13.59 2.83
N SER A 13 12.15 13.30 3.93
CA SER A 13 11.78 11.93 4.22
C SER A 13 11.03 11.46 2.98
N VAL A 14 11.60 10.46 2.32
CA VAL A 14 10.82 9.68 1.37
C VAL A 14 9.63 9.24 2.19
N SER A 15 8.43 9.67 1.79
CA SER A 15 7.19 9.31 2.47
C SER A 15 7.20 7.79 2.61
N VAL A 16 7.51 7.29 3.81
CA VAL A 16 7.59 5.86 4.04
C VAL A 16 6.19 5.36 3.79
N GLN A 17 6.03 4.61 2.70
CA GLN A 17 4.75 4.07 2.31
C GLN A 17 4.32 3.11 3.41
N ARG A 18 3.41 3.54 4.28
CA ARG A 18 2.65 2.60 5.10
C ARG A 18 1.64 1.96 4.18
N ARG A 19 1.85 0.69 3.85
CA ARG A 19 0.84 -0.10 3.19
C ARG A 19 -0.14 -0.55 4.27
N PHE A 20 -1.34 -0.02 4.19
CA PHE A 20 -2.48 -0.59 4.89
C PHE A 20 -3.02 -1.76 4.07
N PHE A 21 -3.64 -2.74 4.72
CA PHE A 21 -4.40 -3.75 4.01
C PHE A 21 -5.45 -3.10 3.10
N ASN A 22 -5.47 -3.50 1.83
CA ASN A 22 -6.39 -2.99 0.81
C ASN A 22 -7.13 -4.16 0.17
N ILE A 23 -8.35 -3.89 -0.28
CA ILE A 23 -9.18 -4.81 -1.05
C ILE A 23 -9.56 -4.17 -2.39
N HIS A 24 -10.08 -4.98 -3.32
CA HIS A 24 -10.53 -4.51 -4.62
C HIS A 24 -11.78 -3.63 -4.54
N GLU A 25 -12.06 -2.87 -5.60
CA GLU A 25 -13.24 -1.99 -5.68
C GLU A 25 -14.55 -2.79 -5.54
N TYR A 26 -14.66 -3.95 -6.18
CA TYR A 26 -15.88 -4.77 -6.11
C TYR A 26 -16.17 -5.26 -4.68
N GLN A 27 -15.12 -5.58 -3.91
CA GLN A 27 -15.22 -5.99 -2.51
C GLN A 27 -15.58 -4.80 -1.62
N SER A 28 -14.90 -3.66 -1.85
CA SER A 28 -15.21 -2.38 -1.21
C SER A 28 -16.68 -2.00 -1.40
N LYS A 29 -17.21 -2.11 -2.61
CA LYS A 29 -18.61 -1.81 -2.91
C LYS A 29 -19.61 -2.76 -2.27
N ALA A 30 -19.28 -4.05 -2.15
CA ALA A 30 -20.11 -4.99 -1.43
C ALA A 30 -20.27 -4.56 0.04
N ILE A 31 -19.16 -4.22 0.69
CA ILE A 31 -19.14 -3.72 2.09
C ILE A 31 -19.92 -2.41 2.21
N LEU A 32 -19.68 -1.45 1.31
CA LEU A 32 -20.39 -0.17 1.31
C LEU A 32 -21.91 -0.36 1.15
N LYS A 33 -22.33 -1.26 0.25
CA LYS A 33 -23.73 -1.57 0.01
C LYS A 33 -24.39 -2.22 1.23
N GLU A 34 -23.71 -3.16 1.88
CA GLU A 34 -24.17 -3.75 3.15
C GLU A 34 -24.31 -2.69 4.24
N GLY A 35 -23.40 -1.72 4.27
CA GLY A 35 -23.45 -0.56 5.17
C GLY A 35 -24.47 0.53 4.81
N GLY A 36 -25.32 0.31 3.79
CA GLY A 36 -26.37 1.24 3.39
C GLY A 36 -25.95 2.35 2.42
N CYS A 37 -24.71 2.31 1.89
CA CYS A 37 -24.31 3.24 0.85
C CYS A 37 -24.95 2.86 -0.50
N LYS A 38 -25.27 3.87 -1.31
CA LYS A 38 -25.79 3.67 -2.67
C LYS A 38 -24.63 3.46 -3.63
N THR A 39 -24.58 2.32 -4.29
CA THR A 39 -23.57 1.93 -5.30
C THR A 39 -24.27 1.37 -6.53
N GLU A 40 -23.61 1.40 -7.69
CA GLU A 40 -24.15 0.76 -8.89
C GLU A 40 -24.09 -0.77 -8.80
N PHE A 41 -24.98 -1.46 -9.51
CA PHE A 41 -24.88 -2.91 -9.62
C PHE A 41 -23.68 -3.29 -10.49
N GLY A 42 -22.96 -4.33 -10.08
CA GLY A 42 -21.87 -4.89 -10.85
C GLY A 42 -21.52 -6.31 -10.43
N ILE A 43 -20.73 -6.98 -11.26
CA ILE A 43 -20.35 -8.39 -11.11
C ILE A 43 -18.84 -8.49 -11.36
N ALA A 44 -18.12 -9.11 -10.42
CA ALA A 44 -16.72 -9.45 -10.59
C ALA A 44 -16.58 -10.71 -11.46
N CYS A 45 -15.67 -10.68 -12.42
CA CYS A 45 -15.47 -11.72 -13.43
C CYS A 45 -13.99 -12.05 -13.54
N CYS A 46 -13.64 -13.34 -13.43
CA CYS A 46 -12.27 -13.87 -13.47
C CYS A 46 -11.91 -14.46 -14.85
N ASN A 47 -12.88 -14.60 -15.74
CA ASN A 47 -12.71 -15.12 -17.10
C ASN A 47 -13.72 -14.50 -18.06
N LEU A 48 -13.50 -14.67 -19.36
CA LEU A 48 -14.36 -14.09 -20.40
C LEU A 48 -15.79 -14.66 -20.38
N ALA A 49 -15.98 -15.93 -20.02
CA ALA A 49 -17.31 -16.53 -19.94
C ALA A 49 -18.15 -15.89 -18.81
N GLU A 50 -17.52 -15.57 -17.68
CA GLU A 50 -18.17 -14.81 -16.60
C GLU A 50 -18.51 -13.38 -17.03
N VAL A 51 -17.64 -12.72 -17.82
CA VAL A 51 -17.94 -11.40 -18.39
C VAL A 51 -19.18 -11.47 -19.28
N GLU A 52 -19.25 -12.43 -20.20
CA GLU A 52 -20.41 -12.62 -21.08
C GLU A 52 -21.69 -12.88 -20.27
N ALA A 53 -21.62 -13.73 -19.25
CA ALA A 53 -22.75 -13.99 -18.36
C ALA A 53 -23.17 -12.74 -17.56
N ALA A 54 -22.22 -11.93 -17.10
CA ALA A 54 -22.48 -10.69 -16.38
C ALA A 54 -23.18 -9.64 -17.26
N LEU A 55 -22.80 -9.54 -18.53
CA LEU A 55 -23.41 -8.61 -19.49
C LEU A 55 -24.91 -8.87 -19.70
N GLY A 56 -25.34 -10.13 -19.64
CA GLY A 56 -26.76 -10.49 -19.70
C GLY A 56 -27.57 -10.10 -18.44
N ARG A 57 -26.91 -9.84 -17.31
CA ARG A 57 -27.53 -9.46 -16.03
C ARG A 57 -27.60 -7.95 -15.82
N ILE A 58 -26.70 -7.20 -16.48
CA ILE A 58 -26.64 -5.75 -16.40
C ILE A 58 -27.70 -5.16 -17.35
N LYS A 59 -28.69 -4.51 -16.75
CA LYS A 59 -29.88 -4.03 -17.48
C LYS A 59 -29.65 -2.71 -18.20
N THR A 60 -28.63 -1.94 -17.85
CA THR A 60 -28.34 -0.68 -18.52
C THR A 60 -27.83 -0.90 -19.93
N GLU A 61 -28.15 0.01 -20.85
CA GLU A 61 -27.69 -0.09 -22.23
C GLU A 61 -26.16 -0.03 -22.31
N LYS A 62 -25.55 0.97 -21.66
CA LYS A 62 -24.11 1.08 -21.50
C LYS A 62 -23.63 0.28 -20.31
N LYS A 63 -22.42 -0.28 -20.42
CA LYS A 63 -21.74 -1.03 -19.35
C LYS A 63 -20.38 -0.40 -19.08
N VAL A 64 -19.84 -0.62 -17.89
CA VAL A 64 -18.48 -0.20 -17.57
C VAL A 64 -17.64 -1.42 -17.25
N ILE A 65 -16.48 -1.55 -17.87
CA ILE A 65 -15.49 -2.59 -17.58
C ILE A 65 -14.35 -1.94 -16.81
N LYS A 66 -14.13 -2.38 -15.56
CA LYS A 66 -13.11 -1.81 -14.67
C LYS A 66 -12.09 -2.88 -14.27
N SER A 67 -10.81 -2.61 -14.51
CA SER A 67 -9.71 -3.45 -14.03
C SER A 67 -9.71 -3.48 -12.51
N GLN A 68 -9.60 -4.66 -11.91
CA GLN A 68 -9.45 -4.79 -10.46
C GLN A 68 -7.97 -4.98 -10.13
N ILE A 69 -7.34 -3.88 -9.73
CA ILE A 69 -6.00 -3.82 -9.15
C ILE A 69 -6.09 -2.94 -7.89
N LEU A 70 -5.18 -3.13 -6.93
CA LEU A 70 -5.21 -2.38 -5.67
C LEU A 70 -4.74 -0.92 -5.82
N ALA A 71 -4.01 -0.63 -6.89
CA ALA A 71 -3.56 0.72 -7.21
C ALA A 71 -4.67 1.58 -7.85
N GLY A 72 -4.69 2.86 -7.50
CA GLY A 72 -5.57 3.86 -8.11
C GLY A 72 -5.07 4.34 -9.48
N GLY A 73 -5.83 5.26 -10.09
CA GLY A 73 -5.47 5.87 -11.38
C GLY A 73 -5.68 4.96 -12.59
N ARG A 74 -6.53 3.93 -12.45
CA ARG A 74 -6.78 2.90 -13.46
C ARG A 74 -7.26 3.47 -14.79
N GLY A 75 -8.16 4.45 -14.78
CA GLY A 75 -8.66 5.10 -16.01
C GLY A 75 -7.57 5.76 -16.86
N MET A 76 -6.50 6.27 -16.23
CA MET A 76 -5.36 6.89 -16.90
C MET A 76 -4.19 5.91 -17.12
N GLY A 77 -4.35 4.64 -16.73
CA GLY A 77 -3.31 3.62 -16.87
C GLY A 77 -3.11 3.19 -18.32
N THR A 78 -2.04 2.44 -18.57
CA THR A 78 -1.75 1.83 -19.87
C THR A 78 -1.28 0.41 -19.65
N PHE A 79 -1.82 -0.52 -20.41
CA PHE A 79 -1.40 -1.91 -20.40
C PHE A 79 -0.05 -2.06 -21.10
N VAL A 80 0.69 -3.12 -20.74
CA VAL A 80 2.05 -3.36 -21.28
C VAL A 80 2.09 -3.58 -22.80
N ASP A 81 0.97 -3.95 -23.41
CA ASP A 81 0.80 -4.08 -24.87
C ASP A 81 0.43 -2.76 -25.57
N GLY A 82 0.27 -1.67 -24.81
CA GLY A 82 -0.10 -0.35 -25.30
C GLY A 82 -1.60 -0.03 -25.27
N TYR A 83 -2.47 -0.97 -24.85
CA TYR A 83 -3.89 -0.68 -24.68
C TYR A 83 -4.09 0.37 -23.58
N LYS A 84 -4.90 1.42 -23.84
CA LYS A 84 -5.01 2.59 -22.96
C LYS A 84 -6.25 2.52 -22.09
N GLY A 85 -6.07 2.84 -20.81
CA GLY A 85 -7.13 2.94 -19.81
C GLY A 85 -7.54 1.58 -19.25
N GLY A 86 -7.65 1.51 -17.93
CA GLY A 86 -8.16 0.34 -17.20
C GLY A 86 -9.64 0.44 -16.84
N VAL A 87 -10.35 1.49 -17.30
CA VAL A 87 -11.78 1.73 -17.06
C VAL A 87 -12.41 2.20 -18.37
N HIS A 88 -13.38 1.45 -18.89
CA HIS A 88 -14.01 1.71 -20.18
C HIS A 88 -15.52 1.72 -20.08
N VAL A 89 -16.17 2.75 -20.62
CA VAL A 89 -17.62 2.78 -20.81
C VAL A 89 -17.93 2.23 -22.20
N CYS A 90 -18.51 1.04 -22.25
CA CYS A 90 -18.82 0.32 -23.48
C CYS A 90 -20.27 0.59 -23.91
N LYS A 91 -20.47 0.82 -25.20
CA LYS A 91 -21.78 1.12 -25.81
C LYS A 91 -22.68 -0.11 -25.92
N ASP A 92 -22.09 -1.29 -26.04
CA ASP A 92 -22.78 -2.56 -26.22
C ASP A 92 -21.99 -3.73 -25.61
N ALA A 93 -22.59 -4.93 -25.64
CA ALA A 93 -21.98 -6.13 -25.07
C ALA A 93 -20.74 -6.60 -25.85
N ALA A 94 -20.69 -6.37 -27.17
CA ALA A 94 -19.56 -6.80 -27.99
C ALA A 94 -18.30 -5.98 -27.65
N GLU A 95 -18.44 -4.66 -27.55
CA GLU A 95 -17.37 -3.76 -27.12
C GLU A 95 -16.89 -4.09 -25.69
N ALA A 96 -17.81 -4.45 -24.80
CA ALA A 96 -17.46 -4.86 -23.44
C ALA A 96 -16.63 -6.16 -23.40
N VAL A 97 -16.97 -7.16 -24.22
CA VAL A 97 -16.19 -8.40 -24.35
C VAL A 97 -14.81 -8.11 -24.97
N ASP A 98 -14.72 -7.24 -25.98
CA ASP A 98 -13.45 -6.89 -26.59
C ASP A 98 -12.54 -6.10 -25.64
N CYS A 99 -13.08 -5.15 -24.87
CA CYS A 99 -12.35 -4.53 -23.77
C CYS A 99 -11.83 -5.58 -22.77
N ALA A 100 -12.69 -6.52 -22.36
CA ALA A 100 -12.31 -7.56 -21.41
C ALA A 100 -11.17 -8.46 -21.92
N LYS A 101 -11.13 -8.78 -23.22
CA LYS A 101 -10.04 -9.56 -23.83
C LYS A 101 -8.67 -8.85 -23.73
N HIS A 102 -8.65 -7.53 -23.90
CA HIS A 102 -7.41 -6.75 -23.77
C HIS A 102 -6.95 -6.61 -22.32
N MET A 103 -7.90 -6.52 -21.39
CA MET A 103 -7.61 -6.18 -19.99
C MET A 103 -7.28 -7.41 -19.14
N LEU A 104 -8.04 -8.49 -19.27
CA LEU A 104 -7.94 -9.65 -18.39
C LEU A 104 -6.62 -10.42 -18.61
N ASN A 105 -5.95 -10.78 -17.51
CA ASN A 105 -4.64 -11.41 -17.46
C ASN A 105 -3.50 -10.57 -18.07
N ASN A 106 -3.76 -9.30 -18.36
CA ASN A 106 -2.76 -8.34 -18.82
C ASN A 106 -2.26 -7.49 -17.64
N THR A 107 -1.15 -6.80 -17.81
CA THR A 107 -0.53 -5.97 -16.78
C THR A 107 -0.86 -4.50 -17.00
N LEU A 108 -1.56 -3.90 -16.05
CA LEU A 108 -1.92 -2.48 -16.07
C LEU A 108 -0.86 -1.66 -15.33
N VAL A 109 -0.26 -0.69 -16.02
CA VAL A 109 0.67 0.29 -15.44
C VAL A 109 -0.08 1.58 -15.13
N THR A 110 -0.03 2.04 -13.88
CA THR A 110 -0.55 3.34 -13.45
C THR A 110 0.57 4.16 -12.82
N LYS A 111 0.30 5.45 -12.54
CA LYS A 111 1.23 6.30 -11.78
C LYS A 111 1.58 5.71 -10.40
N GLN A 112 0.68 4.91 -9.82
CA GLN A 112 0.83 4.34 -8.46
C GLN A 112 1.50 2.96 -8.45
N THR A 113 1.46 2.20 -9.55
CA THR A 113 2.13 0.88 -9.64
C THR A 113 3.61 0.97 -9.98
N GLY A 114 4.04 2.11 -10.55
CA GLY A 114 5.34 2.20 -11.21
C GLY A 114 5.45 1.28 -12.43
N PRO A 115 6.66 1.15 -13.02
CA PRO A 115 6.86 0.43 -14.29
C PRO A 115 6.48 -1.05 -14.28
N LYS A 116 6.48 -1.69 -13.10
CA LYS A 116 6.13 -3.12 -12.96
C LYS A 116 4.65 -3.39 -13.24
N GLY A 117 3.78 -2.40 -13.01
CA GLY A 117 2.33 -2.57 -13.15
C GLY A 117 1.75 -3.57 -12.15
N GLN A 118 0.46 -3.89 -12.33
CA GLN A 118 -0.23 -4.98 -11.63
C GLN A 118 -1.04 -5.80 -12.63
N THR A 119 -0.99 -7.12 -12.49
CA THR A 119 -1.75 -8.04 -13.34
C THR A 119 -3.24 -7.97 -12.98
N VAL A 120 -4.07 -7.79 -14.00
CA VAL A 120 -5.53 -7.74 -13.87
C VAL A 120 -6.10 -9.15 -13.94
N SER A 121 -6.26 -9.81 -12.80
CA SER A 121 -6.86 -11.16 -12.70
C SER A 121 -8.40 -11.13 -12.64
N VAL A 122 -8.97 -9.97 -12.31
CA VAL A 122 -10.42 -9.79 -12.15
C VAL A 122 -10.86 -8.50 -12.86
N LEU A 123 -11.99 -8.57 -13.54
CA LEU A 123 -12.70 -7.42 -14.09
C LEU A 123 -13.99 -7.19 -13.32
N TYR A 124 -14.33 -5.93 -13.05
CA TYR A 124 -15.62 -5.56 -12.49
C TYR A 124 -16.48 -4.96 -13.60
N VAL A 125 -17.55 -5.68 -13.95
CA VAL A 125 -18.51 -5.31 -15.00
C VAL A 125 -19.69 -4.64 -14.30
N THR A 126 -19.93 -3.36 -14.57
CA THR A 126 -20.95 -2.58 -13.85
C THR A 126 -21.95 -1.93 -14.79
N GLU A 127 -23.08 -1.51 -14.21
CA GLU A 127 -23.98 -0.55 -14.83
C GLU A 127 -23.25 0.77 -15.10
N ALA A 128 -23.57 1.40 -16.24
CA ALA A 128 -23.17 2.77 -16.50
C ALA A 128 -24.25 3.71 -15.96
N ILE A 129 -23.88 4.51 -14.96
CA ILE A 129 -24.81 5.45 -14.34
C ILE A 129 -25.11 6.62 -15.30
N THR A 130 -26.41 6.89 -15.50
CA THR A 130 -26.92 7.98 -16.35
C THR A 130 -27.48 9.11 -15.52
N GLY A 131 -27.54 10.33 -16.10
CA GLY A 131 -28.07 11.51 -15.40
C GLY A 131 -27.12 12.02 -14.30
N ILE A 132 -25.81 11.86 -14.50
CA ILE A 132 -24.78 12.44 -13.64
C ILE A 132 -24.81 13.94 -13.78
N LYS A 133 -25.19 14.64 -12.70
CA LYS A 133 -25.20 16.11 -12.64
C LYS A 133 -23.81 16.66 -12.33
N ARG A 134 -23.08 16.02 -11.41
CA ARG A 134 -21.70 16.35 -11.07
C ARG A 134 -20.99 15.24 -10.31
N GLU A 135 -19.67 15.28 -10.35
CA GLU A 135 -18.76 14.36 -9.68
C GLU A 135 -17.98 15.10 -8.59
N LEU A 136 -17.90 14.50 -7.42
CA LEU A 136 -17.24 15.03 -6.23
C LEU A 136 -16.19 14.04 -5.72
N TYR A 137 -15.30 14.53 -4.88
CA TYR A 137 -14.37 13.73 -4.10
C TYR A 137 -14.84 13.67 -2.65
N LEU A 138 -14.79 12.50 -2.02
CA LEU A 138 -15.02 12.35 -0.59
C LEU A 138 -14.12 11.26 -0.01
N ALA A 139 -13.47 11.53 1.11
CA ALA A 139 -12.75 10.52 1.87
C ALA A 139 -12.92 10.69 3.37
N LEU A 140 -13.03 9.58 4.09
CA LEU A 140 -12.89 9.49 5.54
C LEU A 140 -11.50 8.95 5.86
N LEU A 141 -10.79 9.60 6.78
CA LEU A 141 -9.47 9.16 7.23
C LEU A 141 -9.24 9.49 8.71
N LEU A 142 -8.26 8.83 9.32
CA LEU A 142 -7.81 9.15 10.67
C LEU A 142 -6.77 10.27 10.61
N ASP A 143 -7.17 11.50 10.97
CA ASP A 143 -6.25 12.63 10.98
C ASP A 143 -5.31 12.52 12.19
N ARG A 144 -4.02 12.34 11.91
CA ARG A 144 -2.98 12.20 12.93
C ARG A 144 -2.74 13.48 13.71
N LYS A 145 -3.02 14.66 13.13
CA LYS A 145 -2.80 15.94 13.81
C LYS A 145 -3.82 16.18 14.92
N THR A 146 -5.08 15.86 14.66
CA THR A 146 -6.17 16.03 15.60
C THR A 146 -6.54 14.76 16.36
N ALA A 147 -5.92 13.62 16.01
CA ALA A 147 -6.22 12.29 16.54
C ALA A 147 -7.73 11.99 16.46
N SER A 148 -8.33 12.27 15.32
CA SER A 148 -9.78 12.15 15.12
C SER A 148 -10.11 11.71 13.70
N PRO A 149 -11.21 10.96 13.48
CA PRO A 149 -11.73 10.74 12.15
C PRO A 149 -12.10 12.09 11.50
N MET A 150 -11.82 12.22 10.21
CA MET A 150 -12.07 13.43 9.45
C MET A 150 -12.56 13.08 8.06
N PHE A 151 -13.67 13.69 7.66
CA PHE A 151 -14.04 13.75 6.26
C PHE A 151 -13.25 14.85 5.57
N ILE A 152 -12.70 14.54 4.40
CA ILE A 152 -12.14 15.46 3.44
C ILE A 152 -13.00 15.35 2.18
N GLY A 153 -13.49 16.47 1.66
CA GLY A 153 -14.31 16.48 0.46
C GLY A 153 -14.02 17.66 -0.45
N SER A 154 -14.35 17.52 -1.73
CA SER A 154 -14.32 18.61 -2.70
C SER A 154 -15.41 18.47 -3.74
N ALA A 155 -15.93 19.60 -4.21
CA ALA A 155 -16.85 19.65 -5.34
C ALA A 155 -16.15 19.35 -6.69
N GLU A 156 -14.82 19.26 -6.71
CA GLU A 156 -14.04 18.86 -7.89
C GLU A 156 -13.63 17.38 -7.76
N GLY A 157 -14.53 16.48 -8.18
CA GLY A 157 -14.26 15.04 -8.28
C GLY A 157 -13.54 14.64 -9.57
N GLY A 158 -13.18 13.36 -9.69
CA GLY A 158 -12.61 12.79 -10.92
C GLY A 158 -11.14 13.13 -11.18
N MET A 159 -10.51 13.91 -10.29
CA MET A 159 -9.08 14.25 -10.30
C MET A 159 -8.40 13.76 -9.01
N GLY A 160 -7.06 13.73 -9.01
CA GLY A 160 -6.28 13.36 -7.81
C GLY A 160 -6.35 14.46 -6.75
N ILE A 161 -6.79 14.11 -5.54
CA ILE A 161 -6.98 15.07 -4.44
C ILE A 161 -5.67 15.75 -4.02
N GLU A 162 -4.53 15.09 -4.20
CA GLU A 162 -3.20 15.62 -3.88
C GLU A 162 -2.81 16.77 -4.80
N GLU A 163 -3.19 16.69 -6.08
CA GLU A 163 -2.97 17.77 -7.04
C GLU A 163 -3.86 18.97 -6.69
N LEU A 164 -5.10 18.70 -6.31
CA LEU A 164 -6.03 19.74 -5.85
C LEU A 164 -5.52 20.42 -4.58
N ALA A 165 -4.95 19.66 -3.64
CA ALA A 165 -4.39 20.21 -2.40
C ALA A 165 -3.20 21.15 -2.65
N GLN A 166 -2.45 20.95 -3.74
CA GLN A 166 -1.35 21.84 -4.12
C GLN A 166 -1.82 23.06 -4.90
N LYS A 167 -2.77 22.90 -5.83
CA LYS A 167 -3.21 23.97 -6.74
C LYS A 167 -4.32 24.85 -6.18
N SER A 168 -5.27 24.27 -5.45
CA SER A 168 -6.50 24.92 -4.99
C SER A 168 -6.95 24.39 -3.62
N PRO A 169 -6.13 24.56 -2.55
CA PRO A 169 -6.42 24.02 -1.22
C PRO A 169 -7.73 24.54 -0.60
N GLU A 170 -8.23 25.70 -1.02
CA GLU A 170 -9.49 26.31 -0.60
C GLU A 170 -10.74 25.53 -1.03
N LYS A 171 -10.60 24.70 -2.08
CA LYS A 171 -11.65 23.81 -2.58
C LYS A 171 -11.77 22.51 -1.79
N ILE A 172 -10.86 22.28 -0.84
CA ILE A 172 -10.87 21.10 0.03
C ILE A 172 -11.56 21.47 1.34
N LYS A 173 -12.72 20.89 1.56
CA LYS A 173 -13.50 21.05 2.79
C LYS A 173 -13.19 19.91 3.75
N ARG A 174 -13.28 20.19 5.05
CA ARG A 174 -12.94 19.23 6.11
C ARG A 174 -14.00 19.26 7.21
N MET A 175 -14.49 18.08 7.58
CA MET A 175 -15.35 17.90 8.75
C MET A 175 -14.66 16.95 9.73
N ARG A 176 -14.23 17.49 10.86
CA ARG A 176 -13.69 16.70 11.97
C ARG A 176 -14.84 16.05 12.73
N ILE A 177 -14.65 14.81 13.15
CA ILE A 177 -15.61 14.06 13.95
C ILE A 177 -15.05 13.85 15.35
N ASN A 178 -15.80 14.25 16.38
CA ASN A 178 -15.48 13.90 17.75
C ASN A 178 -15.80 12.41 17.96
N VAL A 179 -14.82 11.62 18.41
CA VAL A 179 -14.97 10.18 18.61
C VAL A 179 -16.01 9.83 19.69
N GLN A 180 -16.16 10.70 20.70
CA GLN A 180 -17.13 10.48 21.79
C GLN A 180 -18.56 10.77 21.35
N GLU A 181 -18.76 11.84 20.58
CA GLU A 181 -20.09 12.25 20.10
C GLU A 181 -20.52 11.44 18.87
N GLY A 182 -19.56 10.99 18.07
CA GLY A 182 -19.81 10.31 16.80
C GLY A 182 -20.30 11.26 15.71
N ILE A 183 -20.91 10.68 14.68
CA ILE A 183 -21.49 11.43 13.57
C ILE A 183 -22.95 11.79 13.86
N ASN A 184 -23.37 13.00 13.49
CA ASN A 184 -24.75 13.47 13.66
C ASN A 184 -25.29 14.11 12.37
N ASP A 185 -26.62 14.22 12.29
CA ASP A 185 -27.33 14.69 11.10
C ASP A 185 -27.03 16.15 10.76
N GLU A 186 -26.96 17.01 11.78
CA GLU A 186 -26.73 18.45 11.60
C GLU A 186 -25.36 18.71 10.94
N ASN A 187 -24.30 18.08 11.47
CA ASN A 187 -22.95 18.20 10.94
C ASN A 187 -22.84 17.61 9.53
N CYS A 188 -23.46 16.46 9.28
CA CYS A 188 -23.47 15.84 7.94
C CYS A 188 -24.16 16.74 6.92
N LEU A 189 -25.32 17.31 7.27
CA LEU A 189 -26.07 18.19 6.39
C LEU A 189 -25.33 19.51 6.16
N ALA A 190 -24.70 20.07 7.19
CA ALA A 190 -23.86 21.26 7.06
C ALA A 190 -22.67 21.01 6.12
N PHE A 191 -21.96 19.89 6.29
CA PHE A 191 -20.84 19.54 5.42
C PHE A 191 -21.28 19.23 3.98
N ALA A 192 -22.40 18.53 3.79
CA ALA A 192 -22.97 18.33 2.46
C ALA A 192 -23.30 19.67 1.76
N LYS A 193 -23.87 20.63 2.48
CA LYS A 193 -24.10 21.99 1.95
C LYS A 193 -22.80 22.73 1.63
N GLU A 194 -21.75 22.55 2.44
CA GLU A 194 -20.43 23.12 2.19
C GLU A 194 -19.76 22.56 0.92
N LEU A 195 -20.03 21.28 0.61
CA LEU A 195 -19.68 20.64 -0.67
C LEU A 195 -20.60 21.07 -1.83
N GLY A 196 -21.58 21.93 -1.55
CA GLY A 196 -22.47 22.53 -2.53
C GLY A 196 -23.72 21.73 -2.83
N PHE A 197 -24.05 20.67 -2.09
CA PHE A 197 -25.32 19.95 -2.23
C PHE A 197 -26.51 20.81 -1.76
N THR A 198 -27.65 20.68 -2.44
CA THR A 198 -28.86 21.45 -2.15
C THR A 198 -30.11 20.57 -2.15
N GLY A 199 -31.15 20.99 -1.42
CA GLY A 199 -32.43 20.27 -1.33
C GLY A 199 -32.26 18.80 -0.98
N ARG A 200 -32.98 17.93 -1.70
CA ARG A 200 -32.92 16.46 -1.55
C ARG A 200 -31.51 15.88 -1.69
N ALA A 201 -30.66 16.47 -2.54
CA ALA A 201 -29.29 15.99 -2.72
C ALA A 201 -28.44 16.21 -1.46
N ALA A 202 -28.69 17.28 -0.70
CA ALA A 202 -28.00 17.53 0.56
C ALA A 202 -28.38 16.51 1.64
N GLU A 203 -29.66 16.14 1.71
CA GLU A 203 -30.16 15.11 2.63
C GLU A 203 -29.58 13.73 2.26
N ASN A 204 -29.64 13.36 0.98
CA ASN A 204 -29.05 12.11 0.49
C ASN A 204 -27.52 12.05 0.71
N ALA A 205 -26.80 13.15 0.49
CA ALA A 205 -25.37 13.22 0.77
C ALA A 205 -25.07 13.06 2.28
N ALA A 206 -25.88 13.67 3.15
CA ALA A 206 -25.77 13.51 4.59
C ALA A 206 -25.98 12.06 5.02
N GLU A 207 -26.91 11.32 4.40
CA GLU A 207 -27.07 9.89 4.64
C GLU A 207 -25.85 9.07 4.18
N GLN A 208 -25.29 9.36 3.01
CA GLN A 208 -24.06 8.70 2.55
C GLN A 208 -22.89 8.96 3.51
N LEU A 209 -22.72 10.19 4.02
CA LEU A 209 -21.68 10.51 5.01
C LEU A 209 -21.81 9.67 6.28
N LYS A 210 -23.03 9.51 6.80
CA LYS A 210 -23.30 8.65 7.96
C LYS A 210 -22.98 7.19 7.68
N ALA A 211 -23.44 6.67 6.54
CA ALA A 211 -23.18 5.29 6.14
C ALA A 211 -21.68 5.01 6.00
N LEU A 212 -20.94 5.88 5.31
CA LEU A 212 -19.49 5.79 5.13
C LEU A 212 -18.74 5.84 6.47
N TYR A 213 -19.14 6.71 7.40
CA TYR A 213 -18.57 6.74 8.74
C TYR A 213 -18.82 5.43 9.50
N ASN A 214 -20.04 4.92 9.47
CA ASN A 214 -20.40 3.68 10.16
C ASN A 214 -19.67 2.47 9.58
N VAL A 215 -19.51 2.39 8.26
CA VAL A 215 -18.65 1.38 7.61
C VAL A 215 -17.21 1.53 8.08
N GLY A 216 -16.64 2.74 7.95
CA GLY A 216 -15.24 2.99 8.34
C GLY A 216 -14.96 2.62 9.79
N LYS A 217 -15.89 2.95 10.70
CA LYS A 217 -15.80 2.61 12.12
C LYS A 217 -15.96 1.12 12.38
N SER A 218 -16.96 0.47 11.78
CA SER A 218 -17.28 -0.94 12.07
C SER A 218 -16.29 -1.93 11.49
N LYS A 219 -15.62 -1.56 10.39
CA LYS A 219 -14.64 -2.41 9.70
C LYS A 219 -13.19 -2.03 9.99
N ASP A 220 -12.94 -1.13 10.94
CA ASP A 220 -11.59 -0.64 11.29
C ASP A 220 -10.82 -0.06 10.09
N CYS A 221 -11.51 0.73 9.27
CA CYS A 221 -10.88 1.39 8.12
C CYS A 221 -9.94 2.51 8.57
N THR A 222 -8.74 2.54 8.02
CA THR A 222 -7.82 3.69 8.11
C THR A 222 -8.16 4.74 7.07
N GLN A 223 -8.80 4.34 5.96
CA GLN A 223 -9.29 5.20 4.90
C GLN A 223 -10.54 4.61 4.25
N VAL A 224 -11.53 5.45 3.96
CA VAL A 224 -12.65 5.16 3.04
C VAL A 224 -12.68 6.28 2.03
N GLU A 225 -12.24 6.03 0.80
CA GLU A 225 -12.16 7.01 -0.27
C GLU A 225 -13.18 6.69 -1.37
N ILE A 226 -13.97 7.69 -1.75
CA ILE A 226 -14.97 7.63 -2.81
C ILE A 226 -14.61 8.67 -3.86
N ASN A 227 -14.20 8.22 -5.05
CA ASN A 227 -13.78 9.11 -6.13
C ASN A 227 -14.08 8.52 -7.53
N PRO A 228 -15.25 8.82 -8.14
CA PRO A 228 -16.15 9.91 -7.75
C PRO A 228 -17.28 9.49 -6.80
N LEU A 229 -17.67 10.43 -5.92
CA LEU A 229 -19.00 10.51 -5.31
C LEU A 229 -19.89 11.33 -6.26
N VAL A 230 -21.00 10.76 -6.72
CA VAL A 230 -21.79 11.37 -7.81
C VAL A 230 -23.12 11.89 -7.29
N GLU A 231 -23.50 13.09 -7.74
CA GLU A 231 -24.86 13.60 -7.67
C GLU A 231 -25.59 13.34 -8.99
N LEU A 232 -26.79 12.76 -8.91
CA LEU A 232 -27.67 12.57 -10.05
C LEU A 232 -28.67 13.73 -10.19
N GLU A 233 -29.21 13.91 -11.39
CA GLU A 233 -30.23 14.92 -11.70
C GLU A 233 -31.49 14.80 -10.83
N ASN A 234 -31.84 13.58 -10.40
CA ASN A 234 -32.97 13.31 -9.51
C ASN A 234 -32.67 13.61 -8.02
N GLY A 235 -31.46 14.07 -7.71
CA GLY A 235 -30.97 14.36 -6.36
C GLY A 235 -30.43 13.16 -5.59
N ASP A 236 -30.33 11.96 -6.17
CA ASP A 236 -29.64 10.83 -5.54
C ASP A 236 -28.13 11.05 -5.52
N VAL A 237 -27.48 10.46 -4.51
CA VAL A 237 -26.04 10.52 -4.31
C VAL A 237 -25.48 9.11 -4.23
N MET A 238 -24.48 8.79 -5.04
CA MET A 238 -23.96 7.43 -5.22
C MET A 238 -22.43 7.37 -5.15
N CYS A 239 -21.91 6.27 -4.61
CA CYS A 239 -20.48 5.96 -4.53
C CYS A 239 -20.05 5.13 -5.76
N ILE A 240 -19.39 5.76 -6.74
CA ILE A 240 -19.12 5.16 -8.06
C ILE A 240 -17.75 4.50 -8.17
N ASP A 241 -16.77 4.93 -7.37
CA ASP A 241 -15.52 4.20 -7.17
C ASP A 241 -15.17 4.29 -5.69
N ALA A 242 -14.69 3.19 -5.14
CA ALA A 242 -14.45 3.05 -3.72
C ALA A 242 -13.12 2.36 -3.46
N LYS A 243 -12.32 2.97 -2.59
CA LYS A 243 -11.07 2.40 -2.07
C LYS A 243 -11.13 2.41 -0.55
N LEU A 244 -11.11 1.21 0.03
CA LEU A 244 -11.08 1.00 1.47
C LEU A 244 -9.72 0.46 1.88
N SER A 245 -9.12 1.12 2.85
CA SER A 245 -7.87 0.71 3.50
C SER A 245 -8.17 0.40 4.96
N PHE A 246 -7.57 -0.64 5.52
CA PHE A 246 -7.86 -1.16 6.86
C PHE A 246 -6.66 -1.05 7.80
N ASP A 247 -6.92 -1.05 9.11
CA ASP A 247 -5.85 -1.17 10.11
C ASP A 247 -5.40 -2.63 10.23
N ASP A 248 -4.15 -2.90 9.87
CA ASP A 248 -3.54 -4.24 9.98
C ASP A 248 -3.60 -4.76 11.42
N ASN A 249 -3.56 -3.87 12.43
CA ASN A 249 -3.65 -4.26 13.83
C ASN A 249 -5.05 -4.76 14.24
N ALA A 250 -6.07 -4.55 13.41
CA ALA A 250 -7.43 -5.02 13.67
C ALA A 250 -7.70 -6.42 13.10
N GLU A 251 -6.72 -7.08 12.46
CA GLU A 251 -6.86 -8.41 11.84
C GLU A 251 -7.50 -9.44 12.79
N PHE A 252 -7.16 -9.40 14.08
CA PHE A 252 -7.68 -10.34 15.09
C PHE A 252 -9.21 -10.30 15.25
N ARG A 253 -9.86 -9.17 14.92
CA ARG A 253 -11.31 -8.96 15.05
C ARG A 253 -12.04 -8.71 13.72
N GLN A 254 -11.31 -8.56 12.61
CA GLN A 254 -11.85 -8.33 11.26
C GLN A 254 -11.52 -9.49 10.32
N LYS A 255 -11.67 -10.75 10.78
CA LYS A 255 -11.23 -11.93 10.02
C LYS A 255 -11.87 -12.03 8.64
N ASP A 256 -13.16 -11.70 8.55
CA ASP A 256 -13.93 -11.65 7.30
C ASP A 256 -13.31 -10.70 6.26
N ILE A 257 -12.80 -9.55 6.72
CA ILE A 257 -12.13 -8.57 5.86
C ILE A 257 -10.77 -9.09 5.39
N PHE A 258 -9.96 -9.65 6.28
CA PHE A 258 -8.61 -10.11 5.93
C PHE A 258 -8.63 -11.40 5.07
N GLU A 259 -9.73 -12.17 5.09
CA GLU A 259 -9.97 -13.29 4.17
C GLU A 259 -10.15 -12.83 2.70
N LEU A 260 -10.51 -11.56 2.47
CA LEU A 260 -10.65 -10.98 1.13
C LEU A 260 -9.32 -10.68 0.44
N ALA A 261 -8.19 -10.90 1.13
CA ALA A 261 -6.85 -10.56 0.67
C ALA A 261 -6.50 -11.22 -0.67
N ASP A 262 -6.25 -10.39 -1.69
CA ASP A 262 -5.70 -10.86 -2.96
C ASP A 262 -4.16 -10.85 -2.92
N LYS A 263 -3.60 -12.02 -2.58
CA LYS A 263 -2.14 -12.22 -2.52
C LYS A 263 -1.45 -12.09 -3.88
N THR A 264 -2.19 -12.17 -5.00
CA THR A 264 -1.60 -12.03 -6.34
C THR A 264 -1.16 -10.59 -6.64
N GLN A 265 -1.67 -9.63 -5.87
CA GLN A 265 -1.37 -8.20 -6.01
C GLN A 265 -0.20 -7.74 -5.12
N ILE A 266 0.34 -8.64 -4.31
CA ILE A 266 1.41 -8.40 -3.33
C ILE A 266 2.67 -9.10 -3.81
N ASP A 267 3.84 -8.51 -3.60
CA ASP A 267 5.12 -9.14 -3.93
C ASP A 267 5.25 -10.50 -3.19
N ALA A 268 5.60 -11.56 -3.90
CA ALA A 268 5.70 -12.91 -3.34
C ALA A 268 6.69 -12.98 -2.15
N LYS A 269 7.72 -12.11 -2.13
CA LYS A 269 8.67 -11.98 -1.03
C LYS A 269 8.01 -11.38 0.21
N GLU A 270 7.14 -10.39 0.06
CA GLU A 270 6.34 -9.81 1.16
C GLU A 270 5.34 -10.85 1.71
N VAL A 271 4.71 -11.63 0.83
CA VAL A 271 3.82 -12.74 1.23
C VAL A 271 4.57 -13.81 2.03
N LEU A 272 5.79 -14.16 1.61
CA LEU A 272 6.65 -15.10 2.33
C LEU A 272 7.09 -14.53 3.68
N ALA A 273 7.51 -13.26 3.72
CA ALA A 273 7.90 -12.57 4.95
C ALA A 273 6.79 -12.57 6.01
N LYS A 274 5.53 -12.27 5.61
CA LYS A 274 4.39 -12.26 6.54
C LYS A 274 4.16 -13.63 7.21
N LYS A 275 4.49 -14.75 6.56
CA LYS A 275 4.38 -16.11 7.18
C LYS A 275 5.31 -16.30 8.38
N TYR A 276 6.41 -15.56 8.44
CA TYR A 276 7.40 -15.61 9.51
C TYR A 276 7.32 -14.39 10.45
N ASP A 277 6.24 -13.61 10.35
CA ASP A 277 6.07 -12.37 11.12
C ASP A 277 7.21 -11.36 10.87
N LEU A 278 7.68 -11.29 9.63
CA LEU A 278 8.73 -10.36 9.19
C LEU A 278 8.11 -9.16 8.47
N ASN A 279 8.53 -7.95 8.85
CA ASN A 279 8.14 -6.73 8.16
C ASN A 279 9.09 -6.48 6.99
N TYR A 280 8.74 -6.95 5.79
CA TYR A 280 9.54 -6.82 4.57
C TYR A 280 8.85 -5.90 3.56
N ILE A 281 9.64 -5.06 2.88
CA ILE A 281 9.19 -4.30 1.70
C ILE A 281 10.27 -4.43 0.63
N ALA A 282 9.90 -4.89 -0.56
CA ALA A 282 10.81 -4.96 -1.69
C ALA A 282 11.11 -3.55 -2.26
N LEU A 283 12.37 -3.28 -2.59
CA LEU A 283 12.83 -2.07 -3.24
C LEU A 283 13.66 -2.42 -4.48
N ASP A 284 13.89 -1.45 -5.37
CA ASP A 284 14.70 -1.64 -6.56
C ASP A 284 16.17 -1.26 -6.27
N GLY A 285 16.90 -2.19 -5.66
CA GLY A 285 18.29 -1.96 -5.24
C GLY A 285 19.18 -3.21 -5.32
N ASN A 286 20.39 -3.10 -4.78
CA ASN A 286 21.41 -4.15 -4.83
C ASN A 286 22.03 -4.47 -3.45
N VAL A 287 21.72 -3.74 -2.39
CA VAL A 287 22.18 -4.06 -1.02
C VAL A 287 21.00 -4.55 -0.19
N GLY A 288 20.98 -5.83 0.13
CA GLY A 288 19.97 -6.41 1.02
C GLY A 288 20.16 -5.93 2.46
N CYS A 289 19.08 -5.70 3.19
CA CYS A 289 19.13 -5.25 4.60
C CYS A 289 18.44 -6.26 5.51
N LEU A 290 19.05 -6.58 6.65
CA LEU A 290 18.43 -7.31 7.75
C LEU A 290 18.72 -6.58 9.07
N VAL A 291 17.67 -6.02 9.68
CA VAL A 291 17.80 -5.11 10.82
C VAL A 291 16.74 -5.42 11.87
N ASN A 292 17.03 -5.16 13.14
CA ASN A 292 16.04 -5.17 14.20
C ASN A 292 15.57 -3.75 14.57
N GLY A 293 14.27 -3.52 14.46
CA GLY A 293 13.62 -2.24 14.72
C GLY A 293 13.48 -1.37 13.46
N ALA A 294 12.24 -1.02 13.13
CA ALA A 294 11.90 -0.22 11.96
C ALA A 294 12.69 1.09 11.80
N GLY A 295 12.95 1.80 12.91
CA GLY A 295 13.75 3.03 12.88
C GLY A 295 15.19 2.80 12.43
N LEU A 296 15.83 1.74 12.93
CA LEU A 296 17.19 1.37 12.55
C LEU A 296 17.22 0.82 11.12
N ALA A 297 16.19 0.10 10.69
CA ALA A 297 16.06 -0.40 9.33
C ALA A 297 16.02 0.76 8.32
N MET A 298 15.21 1.80 8.60
CA MET A 298 15.19 3.04 7.80
C MET A 298 16.54 3.74 7.78
N ALA A 299 17.17 3.95 8.94
CA ALA A 299 18.49 4.58 9.01
C ALA A 299 19.57 3.79 8.25
N THR A 300 19.47 2.46 8.23
CA THR A 300 20.41 1.58 7.51
C THR A 300 20.28 1.76 6.01
N MET A 301 19.06 1.82 5.48
CA MET A 301 18.80 2.10 4.06
C MET A 301 19.26 3.50 3.65
N ASP A 302 19.04 4.50 4.51
CA ASP A 302 19.50 5.87 4.28
C ASP A 302 21.03 5.91 4.19
N LEU A 303 21.72 5.22 5.09
CA LEU A 303 23.19 5.19 5.11
C LEU A 303 23.78 4.48 3.89
N ILE A 304 23.17 3.36 3.46
CA ILE A 304 23.52 2.70 2.19
C ILE A 304 23.40 3.68 1.02
N SER A 305 22.29 4.43 0.97
CA SER A 305 22.04 5.40 -0.10
C SER A 305 23.04 6.56 -0.07
N MET A 306 23.40 7.04 1.13
CA MET A 306 24.43 8.08 1.31
C MET A 306 25.81 7.65 0.83
N HIS A 307 26.11 6.35 0.87
CA HIS A 307 27.37 5.76 0.38
C HIS A 307 27.30 5.25 -1.06
N GLY A 308 26.25 5.63 -1.81
CA GLY A 308 26.11 5.33 -3.23
C GLY A 308 25.59 3.93 -3.56
N GLY A 309 25.29 3.10 -2.55
CA GLY A 309 24.56 1.86 -2.73
C GLY A 309 23.06 2.09 -2.95
N LYS A 310 22.34 1.05 -3.35
CA LYS A 310 20.88 1.08 -3.46
C LYS A 310 20.28 0.03 -2.53
N PRO A 311 19.52 0.40 -1.49
CA PRO A 311 18.88 -0.60 -0.63
C PRO A 311 17.87 -1.42 -1.45
N ALA A 312 18.01 -2.74 -1.42
CA ALA A 312 17.16 -3.69 -2.16
C ALA A 312 15.87 -4.04 -1.40
N ASN A 313 15.84 -3.80 -0.09
CA ASN A 313 14.66 -4.05 0.73
C ASN A 313 14.71 -3.25 2.04
N PHE A 314 13.53 -3.03 2.60
CA PHE A 314 13.36 -2.84 4.04
C PHE A 314 13.08 -4.21 4.65
N LEU A 315 13.72 -4.56 5.77
CA LEU A 315 13.35 -5.73 6.56
C LEU A 315 13.63 -5.48 8.04
N ASP A 316 12.57 -5.55 8.84
CA ASP A 316 12.60 -5.50 10.30
C ASP A 316 12.22 -6.89 10.87
N VAL A 317 13.19 -7.54 11.54
CA VAL A 317 13.00 -8.84 12.22
C VAL A 317 12.40 -8.73 13.62
N GLY A 318 12.14 -7.51 14.10
CA GLY A 318 11.68 -7.23 15.46
C GLY A 318 12.77 -7.33 16.53
N GLY A 319 12.41 -7.00 17.77
CA GLY A 319 13.37 -6.93 18.89
C GLY A 319 13.81 -8.28 19.48
N SER A 320 13.24 -9.41 19.03
CA SER A 320 13.49 -10.76 19.56
C SER A 320 13.41 -11.79 18.43
N ALA A 321 14.26 -11.64 17.42
CA ALA A 321 14.27 -12.52 16.25
C ALA A 321 14.73 -13.94 16.62
N SER A 322 13.93 -14.93 16.25
CA SER A 322 14.32 -16.35 16.35
C SER A 322 15.31 -16.74 15.25
N LYS A 323 16.00 -17.86 15.43
CA LYS A 323 16.88 -18.44 14.41
C LYS A 323 16.13 -18.70 13.10
N ASP A 324 14.91 -19.22 13.17
CA ASP A 324 14.09 -19.53 11.99
C ASP A 324 13.68 -18.27 11.22
N GLN A 325 13.37 -17.18 11.94
CA GLN A 325 13.11 -15.87 11.33
C GLN A 325 14.34 -15.30 10.60
N ILE A 326 15.54 -15.48 11.17
CA ILE A 326 16.80 -15.06 10.51
C ILE A 326 17.01 -15.89 9.23
N VAL A 327 16.85 -17.21 9.29
CA VAL A 327 16.99 -18.09 8.11
C VAL A 327 16.01 -17.68 7.02
N ALA A 328 14.74 -17.48 7.35
CA ALA A 328 13.72 -17.03 6.41
C ALA A 328 14.05 -15.65 5.81
N ALA A 329 14.55 -14.71 6.62
CA ALA A 329 14.97 -13.40 6.14
C ALA A 329 16.10 -13.51 5.10
N PHE A 330 17.10 -14.37 5.34
CA PHE A 330 18.17 -14.63 4.38
C PHE A 330 17.64 -15.27 3.09
N GLU A 331 16.73 -16.24 3.17
CA GLU A 331 16.09 -16.86 2.01
C GLU A 331 15.33 -15.82 1.16
N ILE A 332 14.54 -14.95 1.81
CA ILE A 332 13.78 -13.88 1.15
C ILE A 332 14.71 -12.88 0.45
N ILE A 333 15.78 -12.44 1.11
CA ILE A 333 16.72 -11.46 0.56
C ILE A 333 17.52 -12.07 -0.60
N THR A 334 18.07 -13.28 -0.42
CA THR A 334 18.91 -13.92 -1.45
C THR A 334 18.13 -14.46 -2.64
N GLY A 335 16.82 -14.69 -2.48
CA GLY A 335 15.90 -15.01 -3.57
C GLY A 335 15.76 -13.88 -4.60
N ASP A 336 16.16 -12.65 -4.25
CA ASP A 336 16.25 -11.55 -5.19
C ASP A 336 17.60 -11.54 -5.93
N PRO A 337 17.64 -11.77 -7.26
CA PRO A 337 18.89 -11.80 -8.03
C PRO A 337 19.57 -10.43 -8.15
N SER A 338 18.85 -9.34 -7.87
CA SER A 338 19.40 -7.97 -7.90
C SER A 338 20.29 -7.67 -6.70
N VAL A 339 20.09 -8.34 -5.57
CA VAL A 339 20.93 -8.21 -4.37
C VAL A 339 22.37 -8.62 -4.71
N LYS A 340 23.38 -7.92 -4.25
CA LYS A 340 24.80 -8.20 -4.51
C LYS A 340 25.63 -8.27 -3.25
N SER A 341 25.14 -7.67 -2.17
CA SER A 341 25.66 -7.83 -0.81
C SER A 341 24.50 -7.73 0.19
N ILE A 342 24.73 -8.17 1.43
CA ILE A 342 23.76 -8.03 2.52
C ILE A 342 24.41 -7.25 3.67
N LEU A 343 23.69 -6.28 4.21
CA LEU A 343 24.02 -5.60 5.45
C LEU A 343 23.10 -6.09 6.57
N VAL A 344 23.67 -6.87 7.49
CA VAL A 344 23.04 -7.24 8.75
C VAL A 344 23.44 -6.21 9.81
N ASN A 345 22.49 -5.44 10.32
CA ASN A 345 22.73 -4.44 11.35
C ASN A 345 21.84 -4.71 12.56
N ILE A 346 22.40 -5.34 13.59
CA ILE A 346 21.67 -5.70 14.79
C ILE A 346 22.20 -4.97 16.00
N PHE A 347 21.31 -4.23 16.67
CA PHE A 347 21.56 -3.66 17.98
C PHE A 347 20.95 -4.58 19.05
N GLY A 348 21.80 -5.39 19.67
CA GLY A 348 21.47 -6.32 20.75
C GLY A 348 21.10 -5.60 22.04
N GLY A 349 19.81 -5.36 22.21
CA GLY A 349 19.22 -4.98 23.50
C GLY A 349 19.06 -6.22 24.39
N ILE A 350 17.87 -6.83 24.34
CA ILE A 350 17.56 -8.07 25.09
C ILE A 350 18.30 -9.28 24.49
N MET A 351 18.53 -9.28 23.18
CA MET A 351 19.24 -10.36 22.49
C MET A 351 20.76 -10.24 22.67
N ARG A 352 21.42 -11.38 22.91
CA ARG A 352 22.89 -11.47 22.95
C ARG A 352 23.45 -11.65 21.53
N CYS A 353 24.54 -10.95 21.24
CA CYS A 353 25.17 -10.94 19.93
C CYS A 353 25.75 -12.31 19.52
N ASP A 354 26.16 -13.14 20.48
CA ASP A 354 26.66 -14.49 20.21
C ASP A 354 25.57 -15.41 19.65
N VAL A 355 24.37 -15.39 20.23
CA VAL A 355 23.20 -16.15 19.72
C VAL A 355 22.79 -15.67 18.33
N ILE A 356 22.83 -14.36 18.08
CA ILE A 356 22.53 -13.81 16.75
C ILE A 356 23.59 -14.25 15.74
N ALA A 357 24.87 -14.21 16.10
CA ALA A 357 25.96 -14.65 15.24
C ALA A 357 25.82 -16.14 14.87
N GLU A 358 25.50 -17.01 15.84
CA GLU A 358 25.19 -18.43 15.57
C GLU A 358 24.01 -18.58 14.61
N GLY A 359 22.98 -17.76 14.76
CA GLY A 359 21.84 -17.71 13.84
C GLY A 359 22.23 -17.34 12.42
N ILE A 360 23.07 -16.32 12.25
CA ILE A 360 23.59 -15.86 10.94
C ILE A 360 24.47 -16.94 10.29
N VAL A 361 25.37 -17.55 11.06
CA VAL A 361 26.25 -18.63 10.58
C VAL A 361 25.41 -19.84 10.15
N ALA A 362 24.44 -20.24 10.96
CA ALA A 362 23.54 -21.34 10.63
C ALA A 362 22.69 -21.05 9.40
N ALA A 363 22.12 -19.84 9.29
CA ALA A 363 21.39 -19.41 8.10
C ALA A 363 22.28 -19.49 6.88
N SER A 364 23.51 -18.98 6.97
CA SER A 364 24.48 -18.99 5.87
C SER A 364 24.88 -20.40 5.43
N HIS A 365 24.97 -21.38 6.34
CA HIS A 365 25.18 -22.78 5.98
C HIS A 365 23.93 -23.44 5.36
N GLN A 366 22.74 -23.03 5.79
CA GLN A 366 21.47 -23.56 5.31
C GLN A 366 21.03 -22.93 3.98
N MET A 367 21.59 -21.78 3.62
CA MET A 367 21.40 -21.17 2.32
C MET A 367 21.87 -22.14 1.22
N LYS A 368 20.92 -22.83 0.59
CA LYS A 368 21.16 -23.64 -0.62
C LYS A 368 21.31 -22.78 -1.89
N GLY A 369 21.40 -21.46 -1.72
CA GLY A 369 21.28 -20.47 -2.78
C GLY A 369 22.59 -19.75 -3.09
N ARG A 370 22.46 -18.59 -3.74
CA ARG A 370 23.59 -17.75 -4.15
C ARG A 370 24.24 -17.10 -2.93
N MET A 371 25.54 -17.36 -2.75
CA MET A 371 26.36 -16.69 -1.75
C MET A 371 26.66 -15.27 -2.22
N VAL A 372 26.31 -14.28 -1.39
CA VAL A 372 26.68 -12.88 -1.54
C VAL A 372 27.42 -12.45 -0.29
N PRO A 373 28.39 -11.52 -0.37
CA PRO A 373 29.11 -11.03 0.80
C PRO A 373 28.14 -10.46 1.84
N VAL A 374 28.27 -10.91 3.09
CA VAL A 374 27.43 -10.45 4.20
C VAL A 374 28.26 -9.60 5.15
N VAL A 375 27.95 -8.32 5.21
CA VAL A 375 28.51 -7.40 6.20
C VAL A 375 27.65 -7.45 7.45
N VAL A 376 28.27 -7.71 8.60
CA VAL A 376 27.55 -7.88 9.87
C VAL A 376 28.04 -6.85 10.88
N ARG A 377 27.14 -5.99 11.33
CA ARG A 377 27.36 -5.10 12.46
C ARG A 377 26.50 -5.57 13.63
N LEU A 378 27.16 -6.11 14.65
CA LEU A 378 26.56 -6.44 15.94
C LEU A 378 26.97 -5.39 16.97
N SER A 379 26.05 -4.99 17.84
CA SER A 379 26.39 -4.14 18.98
C SER A 379 25.53 -4.46 20.18
N GLY A 380 26.13 -4.59 21.37
CA GLY A 380 25.40 -4.90 22.61
C GLY A 380 26.02 -6.04 23.41
N SER A 381 25.18 -6.79 24.13
CA SER A 381 25.65 -7.87 25.02
C SER A 381 26.41 -8.94 24.25
N LYS A 382 27.61 -9.30 24.72
CA LYS A 382 28.51 -10.30 24.10
C LYS A 382 28.90 -10.00 22.64
N GLU A 383 29.05 -8.73 22.31
CA GLU A 383 29.47 -8.26 20.98
C GLU A 383 30.77 -8.92 20.50
N ASP A 384 31.80 -8.95 21.34
CA ASP A 384 33.12 -9.52 20.98
C ASP A 384 33.03 -11.01 20.65
N GLU A 385 32.25 -11.76 21.43
CA GLU A 385 32.01 -13.18 21.20
C GLU A 385 31.23 -13.42 19.90
N GLY A 386 30.20 -12.62 19.64
CA GLY A 386 29.48 -12.67 18.36
C GLY A 386 30.39 -12.39 17.16
N LYS A 387 31.26 -11.38 17.26
CA LYS A 387 32.26 -11.08 16.22
C LYS A 387 33.26 -12.21 16.03
N ARG A 388 33.65 -12.90 17.11
CA ARG A 388 34.53 -14.08 17.05
C ARG A 388 33.87 -15.25 16.32
N ILE A 389 32.62 -15.59 16.67
CA ILE A 389 31.82 -16.63 16.00
C ILE A 389 31.73 -16.37 14.49
N LEU A 390 31.48 -15.13 14.08
CA LEU A 390 31.42 -14.76 12.66
C LEU A 390 32.76 -14.99 11.95
N LYS A 391 33.88 -14.56 12.55
CA LYS A 391 35.23 -14.71 11.96
C LYS A 391 35.68 -16.17 11.87
N GLU A 392 35.35 -16.98 12.86
CA GLU A 392 35.77 -18.39 12.95
C GLU A 392 34.88 -19.32 12.09
N SER A 393 33.77 -18.81 11.53
CA SER A 393 32.81 -19.61 10.76
C SER A 393 33.33 -20.17 9.43
N GLY A 394 34.42 -19.61 8.87
CA GLY A 394 34.93 -19.96 7.55
C GLY A 394 34.02 -19.53 6.38
N LEU A 395 33.01 -18.72 6.65
CA LEU A 395 32.08 -18.16 5.67
C LEU A 395 32.49 -16.74 5.26
N GLU A 396 31.96 -16.23 4.14
CA GLU A 396 32.16 -14.87 3.66
C GLU A 396 31.31 -13.85 4.46
N LEU A 397 31.58 -13.80 5.77
CA LEU A 397 30.97 -12.90 6.73
C LEU A 397 32.01 -11.84 7.14
N HIS A 398 31.63 -10.57 7.06
CA HIS A 398 32.52 -9.44 7.31
C HIS A 398 32.01 -8.63 8.50
N PRO A 399 32.54 -8.89 9.72
CA PRO A 399 32.17 -8.12 10.90
C PRO A 399 32.68 -6.68 10.78
N ALA A 400 31.78 -5.71 10.90
CA ALA A 400 32.11 -4.28 10.91
C ALA A 400 32.14 -3.74 12.35
N HIS A 401 32.98 -2.73 12.62
CA HIS A 401 33.12 -2.15 13.96
C HIS A 401 32.03 -1.14 14.26
N ASN A 402 31.64 -0.34 13.28
CA ASN A 402 30.63 0.71 13.45
C ASN A 402 29.65 0.73 12.27
N PHE A 403 28.60 1.55 12.42
CA PHE A 403 27.50 1.61 11.47
C PHE A 403 27.94 2.17 10.09
N GLU A 404 28.77 3.21 10.11
CA GLU A 404 29.29 3.87 8.91
C GLU A 404 30.16 2.90 8.07
N GLU A 405 31.11 2.24 8.72
CA GLU A 405 31.96 1.24 8.10
C GLU A 405 31.14 0.09 7.49
N ALA A 406 30.11 -0.37 8.20
CA ALA A 406 29.26 -1.46 7.73
C ALA A 406 28.54 -1.10 6.42
N ALA A 407 28.00 0.13 6.35
CA ALA A 407 27.33 0.63 5.15
C ALA A 407 28.31 0.80 3.97
N GLN A 408 29.48 1.40 4.21
CA GLN A 408 30.52 1.58 3.19
C GLN A 408 30.97 0.23 2.60
N LEU A 409 31.23 -0.75 3.47
CA LEU A 409 31.69 -2.07 3.05
C LEU A 409 30.61 -2.82 2.26
N ALA A 410 29.34 -2.75 2.69
CA ALA A 410 28.23 -3.36 1.97
C ALA A 410 28.06 -2.75 0.57
N CYS A 411 28.16 -1.42 0.45
CA CYS A 411 28.09 -0.71 -0.84
C CYS A 411 29.26 -1.05 -1.76
N LYS A 412 30.47 -1.16 -1.19
CA LYS A 412 31.67 -1.59 -1.92
C LYS A 412 31.46 -2.99 -2.52
N PHE A 413 31.09 -3.99 -1.71
CA PHE A 413 30.87 -5.35 -2.20
C PHE A 413 29.75 -5.44 -3.25
N ALA A 414 28.67 -4.68 -3.07
CA ALA A 414 27.60 -4.65 -4.06
C ALA A 414 28.04 -4.05 -5.41
N SER A 415 29.02 -3.13 -5.39
CA SER A 415 29.57 -2.50 -6.60
C SER A 415 30.60 -3.39 -7.28
N GLU A 416 31.39 -4.16 -6.53
CA GLU A 416 32.39 -5.10 -7.06
C GLU A 416 31.76 -6.34 -7.70
N ALA A 417 30.54 -6.69 -7.31
CA ALA A 417 29.77 -7.81 -7.87
C ALA A 417 28.80 -7.41 -9.00
N ALA A 418 28.79 -6.13 -9.39
CA ALA A 418 28.03 -5.59 -10.52
C ALA A 418 28.85 -5.64 -11.81
#